data_AF-A0A392PFP8-F1
#
_entry.id   AF-A0A392PFP8-F1
#
_cell.length_a   1.000
_cell.length_b   1.000
_cell.length_c   1.000
_cell.angle_alpha   90.00
_cell.angle_beta   90.00
_cell.angle_gamma   90.00
#
_symmetry.space_group_name_H-M   'P 1'
#
loop_
_entity.id
_entity.type
_entity.pdbx_description
1 polymer ?
#
loop_
_entity_poly.entity_id
_entity_poly.type
_entity_poly.pdbx_seq_one_letter_code
_entity_poly.pdbx_strand_id
1 'polypeptide(L)'
;RWLKEGDSNSKYFHSCVKSRERRNAISCLKVGNRWLESSSEIVEEVTSYFRNHFASSPWRRPKLDGVAFPNISEEENSLLTAPFPLEEIEDAVMNSGGNKSPGPDGFNFEFVKSFWPLLKGEVRILFDQFHGNASIPNGLLSYFIALIPKVARPSSLGEFRPISLLGCLYKLLAKVLAARLAKVMDSVVASTQSAFIKGRNLVDGVMVVNEVIDLARKTGRGCLVLKVDFEKAYDSVEWGFLEYMLR
;
A
#
# COMPACT_ATOMS: atom_id res chain seq x y z
N ARG A 1 5.33 -32.11 7.65
CA ARG A 1 4.31 -32.59 6.68
C ARG A 1 4.18 -31.64 5.49
N TRP A 2 3.94 -30.34 5.70
CA TRP A 2 3.95 -29.33 4.63
C TRP A 2 5.21 -29.36 3.74
N LEU A 3 6.41 -29.42 4.34
CA LEU A 3 7.67 -29.49 3.59
C LEU A 3 7.85 -30.72 2.67
N LYS A 4 7.04 -31.78 2.84
CA LYS A 4 7.12 -33.02 2.02
C LYS A 4 5.94 -33.19 1.07
N GLU A 5 4.74 -32.77 1.49
CA GLU A 5 3.49 -33.03 0.77
C GLU A 5 2.77 -31.74 0.32
N GLY A 6 3.23 -30.57 0.77
CA GLY A 6 2.55 -29.29 0.58
C GLY A 6 2.74 -28.63 -0.79
N ASP A 7 3.78 -29.00 -1.54
CA ASP A 7 4.04 -28.53 -2.92
C ASP A 7 3.76 -29.61 -3.98
N SER A 8 3.25 -30.77 -3.56
CA SER A 8 2.88 -31.86 -4.46
C SER A 8 1.36 -32.00 -4.51
N ASN A 9 0.85 -32.61 -5.58
CA ASN A 9 -0.56 -32.95 -5.73
C ASN A 9 -0.98 -34.06 -4.74
N SER A 10 -1.06 -33.71 -3.45
CA SER A 10 -1.28 -34.63 -2.35
C SER A 10 -2.64 -34.38 -1.68
N LYS A 11 -3.19 -35.41 -1.04
CA LYS A 11 -4.41 -35.27 -0.21
C LYS A 11 -4.22 -34.24 0.90
N TYR A 12 -2.99 -34.12 1.44
CA TYR A 12 -2.66 -33.13 2.46
C TYR A 12 -2.73 -31.70 1.91
N PHE A 13 -2.11 -31.43 0.75
CA PHE A 13 -2.19 -30.13 0.08
C PHE A 13 -3.65 -29.73 -0.18
N HIS A 14 -4.43 -30.61 -0.81
CA HIS A 14 -5.85 -30.35 -1.08
C HIS A 14 -6.68 -30.12 0.19
N SER A 15 -6.38 -30.84 1.27
CA SER A 15 -7.03 -30.61 2.57
C SER A 15 -6.70 -29.23 3.14
N CYS A 16 -5.44 -28.80 3.04
CA CYS A 16 -5.02 -27.47 3.45
C CYS A 16 -5.67 -26.36 2.60
N VAL A 17 -5.76 -26.55 1.28
CA VAL A 17 -6.46 -25.62 0.37
C VAL A 17 -7.93 -25.51 0.76
N LYS A 18 -8.65 -26.63 0.88
CA LYS A 18 -10.06 -26.63 1.30
C LYS A 18 -10.28 -26.00 2.68
N SER A 19 -9.34 -26.20 3.60
CA SER A 19 -9.39 -25.57 4.93
C SER A 19 -9.19 -24.05 4.86
N ARG A 20 -8.28 -23.58 4.01
CA ARG A 20 -8.08 -22.14 3.74
C ARG A 20 -9.28 -21.52 3.03
N GLU A 21 -9.81 -22.19 2.02
CA GLU A 21 -10.99 -21.76 1.28
C GLU A 21 -12.19 -21.57 2.21
N ARG A 22 -12.50 -22.56 3.06
CA ARG A 22 -13.56 -22.43 4.07
C ARG A 22 -13.34 -21.30 5.07
N ARG A 23 -12.08 -21.00 5.42
CA ARG A 23 -11.75 -19.93 6.37
C ARG A 23 -11.86 -18.53 5.74
N ASN A 24 -11.53 -18.43 4.46
CA ASN A 24 -11.52 -17.16 3.74
C ASN A 24 -12.87 -16.87 3.07
N ALA A 25 -13.71 -17.88 2.89
CA ALA A 25 -15.07 -17.71 2.39
C ALA A 25 -15.91 -16.91 3.39
N ILE A 26 -16.53 -15.84 2.90
CA ILE A 26 -17.49 -15.05 3.66
C ILE A 26 -18.86 -15.67 3.42
N SER A 27 -19.26 -16.62 4.26
CA SER A 27 -20.56 -17.30 4.15
C SER A 27 -21.71 -16.48 4.73
N CYS A 28 -21.41 -15.59 5.67
CA CYS A 28 -22.38 -14.66 6.22
C CYS A 28 -21.71 -13.36 6.65
N LEU A 29 -22.47 -12.28 6.68
CA LEU A 29 -22.02 -10.95 7.09
C LEU A 29 -23.08 -10.29 7.96
N LYS A 30 -22.68 -9.77 9.13
CA LYS A 30 -23.56 -9.03 10.03
C LYS A 30 -23.56 -7.54 9.68
N VAL A 31 -24.74 -7.01 9.40
CA VAL A 31 -24.98 -5.58 9.12
C VAL A 31 -26.02 -5.07 10.10
N GLY A 32 -25.59 -4.29 11.09
CA GLY A 32 -26.44 -3.89 12.22
C GLY A 32 -27.00 -5.12 12.95
N ASN A 33 -28.32 -5.30 12.86
CA ASN A 33 -29.04 -6.43 13.47
C ASN A 33 -29.39 -7.56 12.49
N ARG A 34 -29.05 -7.43 11.20
CA ARG A 34 -29.35 -8.42 10.16
C ARG A 34 -28.11 -9.25 9.80
N TRP A 35 -28.32 -10.52 9.50
CA TRP A 35 -27.31 -11.38 8.86
C TRP A 35 -27.63 -11.49 7.38
N LEU A 36 -26.62 -11.25 6.54
CA LEU A 36 -26.64 -11.52 5.11
C LEU A 36 -26.00 -12.88 4.90
N GLU A 37 -26.68 -13.76 4.17
CA GLU A 37 -26.19 -15.12 3.88
C GLU A 37 -26.13 -15.40 2.37
N SER A 38 -26.86 -14.62 1.57
CA SER A 38 -26.77 -14.72 0.11
C SER A 38 -25.49 -14.07 -0.41
N SER A 39 -24.81 -14.75 -1.33
CA SER A 39 -23.62 -14.21 -1.99
C SER A 39 -23.90 -12.88 -2.71
N SER A 40 -25.09 -12.69 -3.29
CA SER A 40 -25.43 -11.44 -3.97
C SER A 40 -25.55 -10.27 -3.00
N GLU A 41 -26.23 -10.49 -1.87
CA GLU A 41 -26.40 -9.48 -0.82
C GLU A 41 -25.06 -9.10 -0.19
N ILE A 42 -24.18 -10.08 0.05
CA ILE A 42 -22.85 -9.84 0.59
C ILE A 42 -22.01 -9.00 -0.38
N VAL A 43 -22.03 -9.30 -1.68
CA VAL A 43 -21.28 -8.54 -2.69
C VAL A 43 -21.79 -7.10 -2.80
N GLU A 44 -23.12 -6.91 -2.79
CA GLU A 44 -23.73 -5.59 -2.83
C GLU A 44 -23.36 -4.77 -1.60
N GLU A 45 -23.46 -5.36 -0.41
CA GLU A 45 -23.11 -4.70 0.85
C GLU A 45 -21.63 -4.34 0.89
N VAL A 46 -20.72 -5.25 0.53
CA VAL A 46 -19.27 -4.99 0.46
C VAL A 46 -18.99 -3.81 -0.47
N THR A 47 -19.62 -3.82 -1.65
CA THR A 47 -19.42 -2.77 -2.66
C THR A 47 -19.94 -1.44 -2.15
N SER A 48 -21.14 -1.41 -1.56
CA SER A 48 -21.74 -0.21 -0.98
C SER A 48 -20.90 0.35 0.16
N TYR A 49 -20.50 -0.52 1.09
CA TYR A 49 -19.68 -0.16 2.25
C TYR A 49 -18.38 0.50 1.82
N PHE A 50 -17.58 -0.13 0.95
CA PHE A 50 -16.30 0.43 0.52
C PHE A 50 -16.46 1.66 -0.37
N ARG A 51 -17.48 1.72 -1.24
CA ARG A 51 -17.78 2.94 -2.01
C ARG A 51 -18.02 4.13 -1.11
N ASN A 52 -18.83 3.96 -0.07
CA ASN A 52 -19.12 5.02 0.90
C ASN A 52 -17.92 5.30 1.81
N HIS A 53 -17.16 4.27 2.17
CA HIS A 53 -16.00 4.41 3.04
C HIS A 53 -14.87 5.22 2.40
N PHE A 54 -14.63 5.03 1.11
CA PHE A 54 -13.63 5.78 0.33
C PHE A 54 -14.18 7.07 -0.28
N ALA A 55 -15.47 7.37 -0.09
CA ALA A 55 -16.04 8.61 -0.59
C ALA A 55 -15.49 9.80 0.21
N SER A 56 -15.16 10.88 -0.51
CA SER A 56 -14.77 12.13 0.14
C SER A 56 -15.93 12.68 0.97
N SER A 57 -15.61 13.17 2.16
CA SER A 57 -16.57 13.83 3.04
C SER A 57 -16.54 15.34 2.81
N PRO A 58 -17.69 16.04 2.76
CA PRO A 58 -17.75 17.48 2.61
C PRO A 58 -17.38 18.20 3.93
N TRP A 59 -16.12 18.07 4.35
CA TRP A 59 -15.55 18.75 5.50
C TRP A 59 -14.47 19.72 5.02
N ARG A 60 -14.62 21.02 5.36
CA ARG A 60 -13.52 21.99 5.27
C ARG A 60 -12.40 21.64 6.26
N ARG A 61 -11.39 20.95 5.78
CA ARG A 61 -10.19 20.61 6.56
C ARG A 61 -9.33 21.86 6.80
N PRO A 62 -8.67 21.97 7.97
CA PRO A 62 -7.74 23.07 8.22
C PRO A 62 -6.57 22.99 7.24
N LYS A 63 -6.14 24.16 6.75
CA LYS A 63 -4.88 24.30 6.02
C LYS A 63 -3.75 24.59 6.99
N LEU A 64 -2.53 24.30 6.56
CA LEU A 64 -1.31 24.58 7.32
C LEU A 64 -0.59 25.81 6.77
N ASP A 65 -1.38 26.78 6.28
CA ASP A 65 -0.86 28.02 5.69
C ASP A 65 -0.03 28.79 6.74
N GLY A 66 1.17 29.23 6.35
CA GLY A 66 2.10 29.91 7.25
C GLY A 66 3.05 28.99 8.02
N VAL A 67 2.89 27.67 7.94
CA VAL A 67 3.91 26.71 8.40
C VAL A 67 4.99 26.59 7.33
N ALA A 68 6.24 26.82 7.71
CA ALA A 68 7.38 26.61 6.83
C ALA A 68 7.73 25.11 6.80
N PHE A 69 7.42 24.45 5.68
CA PHE A 69 7.89 23.10 5.40
C PHE A 69 9.21 23.14 4.64
N PRO A 70 10.09 22.14 4.81
CA PRO A 70 11.22 21.96 3.92
C PRO A 70 10.71 21.71 2.49
N ASN A 71 11.31 22.40 1.52
CA ASN A 71 10.99 22.25 0.12
C ASN A 71 12.17 21.64 -0.61
N ILE A 72 11.88 20.88 -1.67
CA ILE A 72 12.92 20.38 -2.57
C ILE A 72 13.49 21.53 -3.42
N SER A 73 14.75 21.39 -3.82
CA SER A 73 15.39 22.35 -4.73
C SER A 73 14.87 22.22 -6.17
N GLU A 74 15.14 23.23 -7.01
CA GLU A 74 14.77 23.17 -8.43
C GLU A 74 15.51 22.05 -9.18
N GLU A 75 16.75 21.77 -8.78
CA GLU A 75 17.55 20.66 -9.31
C GLU A 75 16.95 19.30 -8.91
N GLU A 76 16.54 19.15 -7.65
CA GLU A 76 15.86 17.95 -7.17
C GLU A 76 14.53 17.74 -7.92
N ASN A 77 13.74 18.80 -8.08
CA ASN A 77 12.48 18.75 -8.82
C ASN A 77 12.72 18.32 -10.28
N SER A 78 13.71 18.93 -10.94
CA SER A 78 14.09 18.59 -12.32
C SER A 78 14.49 17.11 -12.47
N LEU A 79 15.17 16.54 -11.46
CA LEU A 79 15.55 15.13 -11.43
C LEU A 79 14.33 14.22 -11.24
N LEU A 80 13.37 14.59 -10.40
CA LEU A 80 12.16 13.81 -10.16
C LEU A 80 11.25 13.76 -11.40
N THR A 81 11.18 14.85 -12.16
CA THR A 81 10.32 14.99 -13.35
C THR A 81 10.99 14.64 -14.67
N ALA A 82 12.26 14.24 -14.65
CA ALA A 82 12.99 13.83 -15.84
C ALA A 82 12.31 12.64 -16.56
N PRO A 83 12.52 12.45 -17.88
CA PRO A 83 12.07 11.24 -18.58
C PRO A 83 12.59 9.95 -17.90
N PHE A 84 11.93 8.83 -18.12
CA PHE A 84 12.28 7.56 -17.47
C PHE A 84 13.31 6.78 -18.31
N PRO A 85 14.61 6.74 -17.94
CA PRO A 85 15.58 5.88 -18.61
C PRO A 85 15.20 4.40 -18.51
N LEU A 86 15.55 3.63 -19.53
CA LEU A 86 15.20 2.19 -19.58
C LEU A 86 15.87 1.44 -18.42
N GLU A 87 17.08 1.84 -18.07
CA GLU A 87 17.90 1.26 -17.01
C GLU A 87 17.22 1.41 -15.64
N GLU A 88 16.55 2.54 -15.39
CA GLU A 88 15.79 2.77 -14.16
C GLU A 88 14.56 1.84 -14.07
N ILE A 89 13.86 1.66 -15.19
CA ILE A 89 12.70 0.77 -15.27
C ILE A 89 13.15 -0.69 -15.08
N GLU A 90 14.24 -1.08 -15.73
CA GLU A 90 14.82 -2.42 -15.63
C GLU A 90 15.26 -2.73 -14.19
N ASP A 91 15.95 -1.80 -13.53
CA ASP A 91 16.33 -1.97 -12.12
C ASP A 91 15.09 -2.18 -11.23
N ALA A 92 14.02 -1.42 -11.46
CA ALA A 92 12.77 -1.59 -10.73
C ALA A 92 12.13 -2.97 -10.97
N VAL A 93 12.19 -3.51 -12.20
CA VAL A 93 11.74 -4.87 -12.52
C VAL A 93 12.60 -5.91 -11.80
N MET A 94 13.93 -5.84 -11.92
CA MET A 94 14.85 -6.82 -11.36
C MET A 94 14.79 -6.87 -9.83
N ASN A 95 14.62 -5.71 -9.18
CA ASN A 95 14.48 -5.60 -7.73
C ASN A 95 13.05 -5.88 -7.23
N SER A 96 12.11 -6.31 -8.08
CA SER A 96 10.75 -6.66 -7.66
C SER A 96 10.60 -8.13 -7.27
N GLY A 97 9.82 -8.42 -6.22
CA GLY A 97 9.52 -9.79 -5.85
C GLY A 97 8.64 -10.46 -6.91
N GLY A 98 9.11 -11.56 -7.52
CA GLY A 98 8.42 -12.21 -8.63
C GLY A 98 7.10 -12.90 -8.26
N ASN A 99 7.13 -13.70 -7.20
CA ASN A 99 6.01 -14.55 -6.78
C ASN A 99 4.99 -13.80 -5.89
N LYS A 100 4.47 -12.67 -6.38
CA LYS A 100 3.39 -11.89 -5.74
C LYS A 100 2.07 -12.15 -6.45
N SER A 101 0.96 -12.01 -5.73
CA SER A 101 -0.39 -12.17 -6.30
C SER A 101 -0.63 -11.20 -7.46
N PRO A 102 -1.11 -11.70 -8.61
CA PRO A 102 -1.37 -10.86 -9.78
C PRO A 102 -2.62 -10.00 -9.59
N GLY A 103 -2.81 -9.03 -10.48
CA GLY A 103 -4.05 -8.29 -10.61
C GLY A 103 -5.06 -9.04 -11.50
N PRO A 104 -6.08 -8.33 -12.03
CA PRO A 104 -7.05 -8.89 -12.96
C PRO A 104 -6.48 -9.46 -14.27
N ASP A 105 -5.28 -9.00 -14.65
CA ASP A 105 -4.53 -9.45 -15.82
C ASP A 105 -3.87 -10.83 -15.65
N GLY A 106 -3.78 -11.35 -14.43
CA GLY A 106 -3.17 -12.64 -14.13
C GLY A 106 -1.63 -12.66 -14.17
N PHE A 107 -0.98 -11.54 -14.50
CA PHE A 107 0.48 -11.46 -14.62
C PHE A 107 1.15 -10.96 -13.33
N ASN A 108 2.27 -11.57 -12.97
CA ASN A 108 3.10 -11.15 -11.84
C ASN A 108 4.49 -10.69 -12.34
N PHE A 109 5.35 -10.25 -11.41
CA PHE A 109 6.69 -9.80 -11.78
C PHE A 109 7.61 -10.94 -12.25
N GLU A 110 7.33 -12.20 -11.90
CA GLU A 110 8.10 -13.34 -12.41
C GLU A 110 7.94 -13.49 -13.93
N PHE A 111 6.70 -13.33 -14.41
CA PHE A 111 6.40 -13.25 -15.84
C PHE A 111 7.14 -12.08 -16.49
N VAL A 112 7.03 -10.87 -15.94
CA VAL A 112 7.69 -9.67 -16.50
C VAL A 112 9.21 -9.85 -16.57
N LYS A 113 9.83 -10.46 -15.56
CA LYS A 113 11.27 -10.75 -15.53
C LYS A 113 11.67 -11.77 -16.59
N SER A 114 10.93 -12.88 -16.68
CA SER A 114 11.21 -13.96 -17.61
C SER A 114 11.10 -13.52 -19.07
N PHE A 115 10.16 -12.62 -19.37
CA PHE A 115 9.91 -12.10 -20.70
C PHE A 115 10.44 -10.67 -20.90
N TRP A 116 11.31 -10.17 -20.01
CA TRP A 116 11.84 -8.80 -20.08
C TRP A 116 12.49 -8.47 -21.44
N PRO A 117 13.31 -9.36 -22.06
CA PRO A 117 13.90 -9.07 -23.37
C PRO A 117 12.87 -8.77 -24.47
N LEU A 118 11.66 -9.35 -24.37
CA LEU A 118 10.55 -9.13 -25.28
C LEU A 118 9.72 -7.89 -24.90
N LEU A 119 9.49 -7.67 -23.61
CA LEU A 119 8.56 -6.66 -23.10
C LEU A 119 9.17 -5.25 -22.95
N LYS A 120 10.49 -5.15 -22.78
CA LYS A 120 11.17 -3.89 -22.40
C LYS A 120 10.86 -2.70 -23.32
N GLY A 121 10.69 -2.95 -24.62
CA GLY A 121 10.35 -1.91 -25.60
C GLY A 121 8.94 -1.34 -25.37
N GLU A 122 7.95 -2.22 -25.24
CA GLU A 122 6.55 -1.84 -24.98
C GLU A 122 6.39 -1.16 -23.61
N VAL A 123 7.09 -1.67 -22.59
CA VAL A 123 7.11 -1.05 -21.26
C VAL A 123 7.74 0.34 -21.34
N ARG A 124 8.82 0.53 -22.10
CA ARG A 124 9.42 1.85 -22.31
C ARG A 124 8.42 2.83 -22.94
N ILE A 125 7.72 2.41 -23.99
CA ILE A 125 6.70 3.23 -24.66
C ILE A 125 5.59 3.63 -23.66
N LEU A 126 5.15 2.72 -22.80
CA LEU A 126 4.17 3.03 -21.75
C LEU A 126 4.67 4.14 -20.81
N PHE A 127 5.93 4.10 -20.39
CA PHE A 127 6.52 5.13 -19.53
C PHE A 127 6.69 6.47 -20.25
N ASP A 128 7.09 6.46 -21.52
CA ASP A 128 7.19 7.68 -22.33
C ASP A 128 5.82 8.33 -22.56
N GLN A 129 4.78 7.52 -22.82
CA GLN A 129 3.40 8.01 -22.93
C GLN A 129 2.87 8.55 -21.60
N PHE A 130 3.17 7.88 -20.49
CA PHE A 130 2.80 8.38 -19.16
C PHE A 130 3.46 9.74 -18.87
N HIS A 131 4.76 9.88 -19.19
CA HIS A 131 5.50 11.13 -19.02
C HIS A 131 4.93 12.26 -19.87
N GLY A 132 4.65 12.01 -21.15
CA GLY A 132 4.14 13.04 -22.07
C GLY A 132 2.67 13.42 -21.85
N ASN A 133 1.82 12.45 -21.48
CA ASN A 133 0.37 12.67 -21.40
C ASN A 133 -0.16 12.82 -19.96
N ALA A 134 0.68 12.62 -18.94
CA ALA A 134 0.29 12.59 -17.53
C ALA A 134 -0.93 11.70 -17.24
N SER A 135 -1.08 10.59 -17.97
CA SER A 135 -2.24 9.71 -17.88
C SER A 135 -1.86 8.25 -18.02
N ILE A 136 -2.68 7.37 -17.42
CA ILE A 136 -2.49 5.92 -17.40
C ILE A 136 -3.73 5.29 -18.07
N PRO A 137 -3.56 4.28 -18.93
CA PRO A 137 -4.70 3.53 -19.48
C PRO A 137 -5.60 2.95 -18.39
N ASN A 138 -6.92 3.12 -18.52
CA ASN A 138 -7.91 2.64 -17.55
C ASN A 138 -7.79 1.13 -17.25
N GLY A 139 -7.35 0.32 -18.22
CA GLY A 139 -7.12 -1.11 -18.02
C GLY A 139 -6.09 -1.40 -16.91
N LEU A 140 -5.06 -0.56 -16.77
CA LEU A 140 -4.03 -0.69 -15.73
C LEU A 140 -4.53 -0.24 -14.34
N LEU A 141 -5.63 0.52 -14.29
CA LEU A 141 -6.28 0.95 -13.05
C LEU A 141 -7.28 -0.08 -12.53
N SER A 142 -7.49 -1.20 -13.23
CA SER A 142 -8.33 -2.29 -12.74
C SER A 142 -7.63 -3.08 -11.63
N TYR A 143 -8.39 -3.43 -10.59
CA TYR A 143 -7.90 -4.23 -9.46
C TYR A 143 -9.01 -5.08 -8.86
N PHE A 144 -8.62 -6.16 -8.19
CA PHE A 144 -9.52 -6.88 -7.29
C PHE A 144 -9.37 -6.38 -5.87
N ILE A 145 -10.46 -6.37 -5.10
CA ILE A 145 -10.41 -6.15 -3.65
C ILE A 145 -10.47 -7.51 -2.97
N ALA A 146 -9.37 -7.90 -2.32
CA ALA A 146 -9.32 -9.07 -1.47
C ALA A 146 -9.58 -8.66 -0.01
N LEU A 147 -10.56 -9.28 0.65
CA LEU A 147 -10.85 -9.03 2.06
C LEU A 147 -10.10 -10.03 2.93
N ILE A 148 -9.08 -9.55 3.65
CA ILE A 148 -8.28 -10.38 4.57
C ILE A 148 -8.82 -10.24 5.99
N PRO A 149 -9.23 -11.33 6.65
CA PRO A 149 -9.65 -11.30 8.06
C PRO A 149 -8.56 -10.75 8.98
N LYS A 150 -8.90 -9.78 9.83
CA LYS A 150 -8.05 -9.29 10.94
C LYS A 150 -8.15 -10.19 12.17
N VAL A 151 -9.29 -10.88 12.31
CA VAL A 151 -9.61 -11.76 13.44
C VAL A 151 -9.98 -13.15 12.95
N ALA A 152 -9.94 -14.16 13.82
CA ALA A 152 -10.16 -15.56 13.44
C ALA A 152 -11.57 -15.86 12.91
N ARG A 153 -12.58 -15.12 13.36
CA ARG A 153 -13.99 -15.29 12.99
C ARG A 153 -14.61 -13.92 12.74
N PRO A 154 -14.33 -13.29 11.58
CA PRO A 154 -14.88 -11.98 11.27
C PRO A 154 -16.39 -12.11 11.02
N SER A 155 -17.15 -11.17 11.53
CA SER A 155 -18.59 -11.05 11.41
C SER A 155 -19.03 -9.75 10.73
N SER A 156 -18.19 -8.72 10.77
CA SER A 156 -18.47 -7.40 10.17
C SER A 156 -17.36 -6.95 9.23
N LEU A 157 -17.66 -6.02 8.30
CA LEU A 157 -16.68 -5.54 7.32
C LEU A 157 -15.49 -4.79 7.94
N GLY A 158 -15.68 -4.17 9.11
CA GLY A 158 -14.59 -3.52 9.85
C GLY A 158 -13.48 -4.48 10.31
N GLU A 159 -13.82 -5.76 10.47
CA GLU A 159 -12.91 -6.84 10.86
C GLU A 159 -12.12 -7.43 9.69
N PHE A 160 -12.34 -6.92 8.48
CA PHE A 160 -11.52 -7.23 7.31
C PHE A 160 -10.56 -6.08 7.01
N ARG A 161 -9.42 -6.42 6.42
CA ARG A 161 -8.51 -5.49 5.75
C ARG A 161 -8.73 -5.62 4.25
N PRO A 162 -9.18 -4.58 3.55
CA PRO A 162 -9.19 -4.59 2.09
C PRO A 162 -7.75 -4.55 1.58
N ILE A 163 -7.44 -5.38 0.58
CA ILE A 163 -6.19 -5.33 -0.17
C ILE A 163 -6.52 -5.22 -1.65
N SER A 164 -6.06 -4.15 -2.28
CA SER A 164 -6.18 -3.94 -3.72
C SER A 164 -5.09 -4.74 -4.46
N LEU A 165 -5.51 -5.74 -5.23
CA LEU A 165 -4.65 -6.52 -6.10
C LEU A 165 -4.53 -5.83 -7.46
N LEU A 166 -3.57 -4.91 -7.54
CA LEU A 166 -3.26 -4.14 -8.75
C LEU A 166 -2.44 -4.98 -9.76
N GLY A 167 -2.57 -4.65 -11.05
CA GLY A 167 -1.75 -5.23 -12.12
C GLY A 167 -0.26 -4.96 -11.95
N CYS A 168 0.60 -5.82 -12.51
CA CYS A 168 2.05 -5.72 -12.33
C CYS A 168 2.65 -4.46 -12.97
N LEU A 169 2.11 -4.00 -14.10
CA LEU A 169 2.57 -2.79 -14.80
C LEU A 169 2.26 -1.51 -14.03
N TYR A 170 1.08 -1.40 -13.41
CA TYR A 170 0.76 -0.31 -12.50
C TYR A 170 1.73 -0.28 -11.31
N LYS A 171 1.97 -1.45 -10.70
CA LYS A 171 2.93 -1.59 -9.59
C LYS A 171 4.34 -1.20 -10.01
N LEU A 172 4.74 -1.50 -11.24
CA LEU A 172 6.04 -1.11 -11.78
C LEU A 172 6.17 0.42 -11.88
N LEU A 173 5.17 1.09 -12.48
CA LEU A 173 5.12 2.55 -12.56
C LEU A 173 5.19 3.21 -11.18
N ALA A 174 4.33 2.77 -10.26
CA ALA A 174 4.30 3.27 -8.89
C ALA A 174 5.64 3.04 -8.16
N LYS A 175 6.30 1.91 -8.41
CA LYS A 175 7.61 1.60 -7.82
C LYS A 175 8.72 2.50 -8.33
N VAL A 176 8.76 2.78 -9.63
CA VAL A 176 9.73 3.72 -10.22
C VAL A 176 9.54 5.12 -9.62
N LEU A 177 8.30 5.60 -9.55
CA LEU A 177 7.98 6.89 -8.93
C LEU A 177 8.37 6.93 -7.44
N ALA A 178 8.06 5.88 -6.68
CA ALA A 178 8.47 5.78 -5.28
C ALA A 178 10.00 5.76 -5.11
N ALA A 179 10.73 5.10 -6.00
CA ALA A 179 12.18 5.08 -5.99
C ALA A 179 12.79 6.47 -6.28
N ARG A 180 12.14 7.28 -7.12
CA ARG A 180 12.52 8.68 -7.34
C ARG A 180 12.28 9.53 -6.09
N LEU A 181 11.07 9.48 -5.54
CA LEU A 181 10.72 10.22 -4.31
C LEU A 181 11.65 9.86 -3.15
N ALA A 182 12.02 8.59 -3.01
CA ALA A 182 12.93 8.13 -1.97
C ALA A 182 14.30 8.84 -1.97
N LYS A 183 14.74 9.43 -3.10
CA LYS A 183 15.99 10.18 -3.19
C LYS A 183 15.96 11.52 -2.45
N VAL A 184 14.77 12.11 -2.30
CA VAL A 184 14.57 13.42 -1.67
C VAL A 184 13.86 13.32 -0.32
N MET A 185 13.32 12.15 0.04
CA MET A 185 12.52 12.00 1.27
C MET A 185 13.25 12.43 2.55
N ASP A 186 14.57 12.26 2.60
CA ASP A 186 15.37 12.64 3.78
C ASP A 186 15.51 14.16 3.97
N SER A 187 15.38 14.97 2.91
CA SER A 187 15.43 16.43 3.01
C SER A 187 14.08 17.02 3.44
N VAL A 188 12.97 16.36 3.08
CA VAL A 188 11.61 16.85 3.37
C VAL A 188 10.99 16.32 4.66
N VAL A 189 11.44 15.16 5.16
CA VAL A 189 10.88 14.55 6.36
C VAL A 189 11.84 14.60 7.54
N ALA A 190 11.33 15.12 8.66
CA ALA A 190 12.04 15.19 9.94
C ALA A 190 12.68 13.86 10.34
N SER A 191 13.87 13.93 10.93
CA SER A 191 14.65 12.76 11.38
C SER A 191 13.92 11.88 12.41
N THR A 192 12.91 12.43 13.09
CA THR A 192 12.06 11.72 14.04
C THR A 192 11.10 10.72 13.39
N GLN A 193 10.86 10.81 12.08
CA GLN A 193 10.12 9.79 11.34
C GLN A 193 11.03 8.59 11.07
N SER A 194 10.81 7.50 11.79
CA SER A 194 11.65 6.29 11.74
C SER A 194 11.16 5.21 10.78
N ALA A 195 9.88 5.23 10.40
CA ALA A 195 9.27 4.20 9.56
C ALA A 195 9.19 4.63 8.09
N PHE A 196 9.29 3.64 7.18
CA PHE A 196 9.09 3.75 5.73
C PHE A 196 10.11 4.63 4.97
N ILE A 197 11.21 5.04 5.60
CA ILE A 197 12.32 5.75 4.95
C ILE A 197 13.55 4.84 4.96
N LYS A 198 14.21 4.73 3.81
CA LYS A 198 15.39 3.87 3.64
C LYS A 198 16.50 4.35 4.58
N GLY A 199 17.12 3.42 5.32
CA GLY A 199 18.22 3.73 6.24
C GLY A 199 17.79 4.15 7.64
N ARG A 200 16.48 4.32 7.91
CA ARG A 200 15.94 4.60 9.25
C ARG A 200 15.35 3.33 9.87
N ASN A 201 15.56 3.11 11.17
CA ASN A 201 15.09 1.92 11.88
C ASN A 201 13.99 2.26 12.89
N LEU A 202 12.93 1.45 12.94
CA LEU A 202 11.87 1.61 13.95
C LEU A 202 12.41 1.52 15.39
N VAL A 203 13.48 0.76 15.61
CA VAL A 203 14.11 0.59 16.93
C VAL A 203 14.66 1.92 17.46
N ASP A 204 15.11 2.82 16.57
CA ASP A 204 15.65 4.12 16.97
C ASP A 204 14.58 4.96 17.69
N GLY A 205 13.35 4.94 17.18
CA GLY A 205 12.22 5.62 17.82
C GLY A 205 11.89 5.05 19.20
N VAL A 206 11.96 3.71 19.34
CA VAL A 206 11.74 3.04 20.64
C VAL A 206 12.84 3.40 21.64
N MET A 207 14.10 3.45 21.19
CA MET A 207 15.25 3.83 22.00
C MET A 207 15.10 5.27 22.52
N VAL A 208 14.78 6.23 21.65
CA VAL A 208 14.58 7.63 22.04
C VAL A 208 13.49 7.75 23.12
N VAL A 209 12.37 7.06 22.96
CA VAL A 209 11.28 7.08 23.96
C VAL A 209 11.75 6.48 25.30
N ASN A 210 12.51 5.39 25.28
CA ASN A 210 13.03 4.77 26.50
C ASN A 210 14.00 5.71 27.25
N GLU A 211 14.91 6.38 26.56
CA GLU A 211 15.85 7.33 27.16
C GLU A 211 15.13 8.54 27.77
N VAL A 212 14.09 9.05 27.11
CA VAL A 212 13.27 10.15 27.65
C VAL A 212 12.57 9.74 28.95
N ILE A 213 12.02 8.52 28.99
CA ILE A 213 11.36 7.98 30.20
C ILE A 213 12.38 7.78 31.32
N ASP A 214 13.55 7.23 31.01
CA ASP A 214 14.60 6.99 32.01
C ASP A 214 15.15 8.31 32.58
N LEU A 215 15.38 9.31 31.74
CA LEU A 215 15.79 10.65 32.15
C LEU A 215 14.75 11.29 33.08
N ALA A 216 13.46 11.19 32.76
CA ALA A 216 12.40 11.71 33.62
C ALA A 216 12.39 11.03 35.00
N ARG A 217 12.57 9.70 35.04
CA ARG A 217 12.68 8.96 36.30
C ARG A 217 13.89 9.39 37.12
N LYS A 218 15.06 9.49 36.50
CA LYS A 218 16.32 9.90 37.16
C LYS A 218 16.28 11.32 37.70
N THR A 219 15.60 12.23 36.99
CA THR A 219 15.49 13.65 37.37
C THR A 219 14.31 13.93 38.29
N GLY A 220 13.48 12.93 38.62
CA GLY A 220 12.28 13.09 39.45
C GLY A 220 11.20 13.99 38.81
N ARG A 221 11.25 14.19 37.49
CA ARG A 221 10.28 15.02 36.75
C ARG A 221 9.10 14.17 36.30
N GLY A 222 7.90 14.73 36.41
CA GLY A 222 6.71 14.11 35.81
C GLY A 222 6.86 14.01 34.29
N CYS A 223 6.46 12.88 33.72
CA CYS A 223 6.47 12.62 32.28
C CYS A 223 5.08 12.19 31.82
N LEU A 224 4.57 12.81 30.76
CA LEU A 224 3.32 12.43 30.10
C LEU A 224 3.65 11.94 28.69
N VAL A 225 3.22 10.72 28.35
CA VAL A 225 3.38 10.16 27.01
C VAL A 225 2.03 10.13 26.32
N LEU A 226 1.91 10.88 25.22
CA LEU A 226 0.72 10.87 24.38
C LEU A 226 0.91 9.88 23.22
N LYS A 227 0.12 8.81 23.21
CA LYS A 227 0.09 7.85 22.10
C LYS A 227 -1.14 8.12 21.24
N VAL A 228 -0.91 8.55 20.00
CA VAL A 228 -1.95 8.77 18.99
C VAL A 228 -1.85 7.67 17.94
N ASP A 229 -2.99 7.14 17.50
CA ASP A 229 -3.07 6.18 16.40
C ASP A 229 -4.18 6.61 15.44
N PHE A 230 -3.95 6.37 14.15
CA PHE A 230 -4.91 6.72 13.10
C PHE A 230 -5.73 5.51 12.73
N GLU A 231 -7.06 5.62 12.83
CA GLU A 231 -7.93 4.60 12.27
C GLU A 231 -7.79 4.60 10.73
N LYS A 232 -7.39 3.45 10.18
CA LYS A 232 -7.34 3.17 8.74
C LYS A 232 -6.60 4.27 7.96
N ALA A 233 -5.35 4.54 8.36
CA ALA A 233 -4.55 5.66 7.85
C ALA A 233 -4.53 5.80 6.32
N TYR A 234 -4.46 4.70 5.56
CA TYR A 234 -4.48 4.74 4.08
C TYR A 234 -5.87 4.99 3.49
N ASP A 235 -6.92 4.52 4.16
CA ASP A 235 -8.30 4.63 3.67
C ASP A 235 -8.87 6.03 3.95
N SER A 236 -8.29 6.75 4.92
CA SER A 236 -8.77 8.04 5.42
C SER A 236 -8.03 9.26 4.84
N VAL A 237 -7.08 9.07 3.91
CA VAL A 237 -6.33 10.18 3.29
C VAL A 237 -7.22 10.95 2.32
N GLU A 238 -7.32 12.27 2.52
CA GLU A 238 -8.06 13.15 1.62
C GLU A 238 -7.19 13.61 0.45
N TRP A 239 -7.62 13.34 -0.78
CA TRP A 239 -6.88 13.70 -2.00
C TRP A 239 -6.58 15.19 -2.11
N GLY A 240 -7.56 16.05 -1.84
CA GLY A 240 -7.36 17.51 -1.91
C GLY A 240 -6.36 18.03 -0.87
N PHE A 241 -6.24 17.37 0.29
CA PHE A 241 -5.22 17.71 1.28
C PHE A 241 -3.84 17.21 0.85
N LEU A 242 -3.77 16.01 0.29
CA LEU A 242 -2.52 15.47 -0.25
C LEU A 242 -1.97 16.34 -1.39
N GLU A 243 -2.82 16.75 -2.34
CA GLU A 243 -2.44 17.69 -3.40
C GLU A 243 -1.99 19.04 -2.85
N TYR A 244 -2.63 19.55 -1.80
CA TYR A 244 -2.21 20.77 -1.13
C TYR A 244 -0.81 20.65 -0.51
N MET A 245 -0.49 19.50 0.11
CA MET A 245 0.83 19.25 0.71
C MET A 245 1.94 18.95 -0.28
N LEU A 246 1.60 18.51 -1.51
CA LEU A 246 2.56 18.19 -2.57
C LEU A 246 2.88 19.38 -3.50
N ARG A 247 2.20 20.51 -3.31
CA ARG A 247 2.45 21.78 -4.04
C ARG A 247 3.50 22.60 -3.33
#